data_AF-A0A0R0IFA9-F1
#
_entry.id   AF-A0A0R0IFA9-F1
#
_cell.length_a   1.000
_cell.length_b   1.000
_cell.length_c   1.000
_cell.angle_alpha   90.00
_cell.angle_beta   90.00
_cell.angle_gamma   90.00
#
_symmetry.space_group_name_H-M   'P 1'
#
loop_
_entity.id
_entity.type
_entity.pdbx_description
1 polymer ?
#
loop_
_entity_poly.entity_id
_entity_poly.type
_entity_poly.pdbx_seq_one_letter_code
_entity_poly.pdbx_strand_id
1 'polypeptide(L)'
;MLEFHIGVFKDLAAASKSVREVAAKQMVMELKVVHNAYDSHEKESGEGGLKLEAEKDDGLDNCAPSVRYVVRRLIRGVSSSREVCYIL
;
A
#
# COMPACT_ATOMS: atom_id res chain seq x y z
N MET A 1 -2.21 4.34 15.99
CA MET A 1 -1.84 3.59 14.76
C MET A 1 -2.80 4.06 13.68
N LEU A 2 -2.33 4.65 12.58
CA LEU A 2 -3.24 5.01 11.49
C LEU A 2 -3.71 3.72 10.80
N GLU A 3 -5.01 3.47 10.86
CA GLU A 3 -5.63 2.30 10.26
C GLU A 3 -5.95 2.60 8.79
N PHE A 4 -5.29 1.84 7.90
CA PHE A 4 -5.65 1.78 6.50
C PHE A 4 -6.74 0.72 6.32
N HIS A 5 -7.79 1.02 5.56
CA HIS A 5 -8.87 0.06 5.34
C HIS A 5 -8.42 -1.02 4.36
N ILE A 6 -7.92 -2.15 4.89
CA ILE A 6 -7.52 -3.31 4.08
C ILE A 6 -8.68 -3.89 3.24
N GLY A 7 -9.93 -3.54 3.57
CA GLY A 7 -11.11 -3.88 2.79
C GLY A 7 -11.07 -3.38 1.33
N VAL A 8 -10.29 -2.34 1.02
CA VAL A 8 -10.16 -1.80 -0.34
C VAL A 8 -9.59 -2.84 -1.32
N PHE A 9 -8.81 -3.82 -0.86
CA PHE A 9 -8.34 -4.93 -1.70
C PHE A 9 -9.49 -5.76 -2.28
N LYS A 10 -10.62 -5.86 -1.58
CA LYS A 10 -11.80 -6.57 -2.07
C LYS A 10 -12.39 -5.85 -3.28
N ASP A 11 -12.49 -4.54 -3.24
CA ASP A 11 -13.05 -3.74 -4.32
C ASP A 11 -12.09 -3.63 -5.50
N LEU A 12 -10.78 -3.72 -5.27
CA LEU A 12 -9.78 -3.90 -6.33
C LEU A 12 -9.94 -5.22 -7.09
N ALA A 13 -10.52 -6.25 -6.47
CA ALA A 13 -10.85 -7.52 -7.10
C ALA A 13 -12.28 -7.57 -7.69
N ALA A 14 -13.02 -6.47 -7.64
CA ALA A 14 -14.37 -6.42 -8.20
C ALA A 14 -14.36 -6.60 -9.72
N ALA A 15 -15.40 -7.26 -10.26
CA ALA A 15 -15.54 -7.49 -11.70
C ALA A 15 -15.71 -6.18 -12.49
N SER A 16 -16.39 -5.18 -11.92
CA SER A 16 -16.65 -3.90 -12.56
C SER A 16 -15.42 -2.98 -12.52
N LYS A 17 -15.01 -2.52 -13.70
CA LYS A 17 -13.88 -1.59 -13.85
C LYS A 17 -14.08 -0.31 -13.04
N SER A 18 -15.30 0.24 -13.03
CA SER A 18 -15.63 1.46 -12.27
C SER A 18 -15.40 1.30 -10.77
N VAL A 19 -15.73 0.14 -10.19
CA VAL A 19 -15.48 -0.14 -8.77
C VAL A 19 -13.99 -0.23 -8.50
N ARG A 20 -13.22 -0.92 -9.36
CA ARG A 20 -11.75 -0.98 -9.23
C ARG A 20 -11.09 0.40 -9.30
N GLU A 21 -11.55 1.26 -10.21
CA GLU A 21 -11.03 2.63 -10.35
C GLU A 21 -11.32 3.49 -9.12
N VAL A 22 -12.53 3.39 -8.56
CA VAL A 22 -12.89 4.09 -7.32
C VAL A 22 -12.06 3.57 -6.14
N ALA A 23 -11.94 2.25 -6.02
CA ALA A 23 -11.13 1.61 -4.98
C ALA A 23 -9.65 2.02 -5.06
N ALA A 24 -9.08 2.07 -6.27
CA ALA A 24 -7.70 2.52 -6.47
C ALA A 24 -7.50 3.98 -6.05
N LYS A 25 -8.43 4.87 -6.41
CA LYS A 25 -8.39 6.28 -5.99
C LYS A 25 -8.50 6.41 -4.47
N GLN A 26 -9.44 5.69 -3.86
CA GLN A 26 -9.63 5.68 -2.40
C GLN A 26 -8.38 5.19 -1.68
N MET A 27 -7.79 4.07 -2.14
CA MET A 27 -6.54 3.54 -1.60
C MET A 27 -5.42 4.57 -1.63
N VAL A 28 -5.21 5.25 -2.75
CA VAL A 28 -4.17 6.27 -2.88
C VAL A 28 -4.43 7.45 -1.95
N MET A 29 -5.67 7.90 -1.80
CA MET A 29 -6.03 8.97 -0.86
C MET A 29 -5.72 8.56 0.58
N GLU A 30 -6.15 7.37 1.00
CA GLU A 30 -5.89 6.87 2.35
C GLU A 30 -4.39 6.70 2.63
N LEU A 31 -3.65 6.08 1.69
CA LEU A 31 -2.21 5.91 1.83
C LEU A 31 -1.46 7.24 1.92
N LYS A 32 -1.89 8.27 1.18
CA LYS A 32 -1.33 9.62 1.30
C LYS A 32 -1.57 10.22 2.69
N VAL A 33 -2.76 10.05 3.26
CA VAL A 33 -3.05 10.51 4.63
C VAL A 33 -2.16 9.79 5.63
N VAL A 34 -2.02 8.46 5.50
CA VAL A 34 -1.14 7.65 6.36
C VAL A 34 0.32 8.06 6.24
N HIS A 35 0.81 8.26 5.02
CA HIS A 35 2.19 8.65 4.78
C HIS A 35 2.49 10.06 5.28
N ASN A 36 1.60 11.02 5.05
CA ASN A 36 1.79 12.39 5.53
C ASN A 36 1.84 12.46 7.06
N ALA A 37 1.01 11.67 7.74
CA ALA A 37 1.05 11.57 9.19
C ALA A 37 2.34 10.90 9.66
N TYR A 38 2.79 9.85 8.97
CA TYR A 38 4.09 9.23 9.23
C TYR A 38 5.25 10.22 9.05
N ASP A 39 5.30 10.98 7.96
CA ASP A 39 6.35 11.97 7.69
C ASP A 39 6.34 13.11 8.71
N SER A 40 5.17 13.43 9.25
CA SER A 40 5.03 14.43 10.31
C SER A 40 5.55 13.89 11.65
N HIS A 41 5.33 12.61 11.94
CA HIS A 41 5.75 11.94 13.17
C HIS A 41 7.20 11.43 13.15
N GLU A 42 7.75 11.02 12.00
CA GLU A 42 9.15 10.57 11.90
C GLU A 42 10.12 11.70 12.21
N LYS A 43 9.74 12.95 11.93
CA LYS A 43 10.51 14.12 12.39
C LYS A 43 10.57 14.23 13.91
N GLU A 44 9.64 13.60 14.64
CA GLU A 44 9.55 13.63 16.10
C GLU A 44 10.03 12.34 16.77
N SER A 45 9.92 11.18 16.11
CA SER A 45 10.17 9.88 16.71
C SER A 45 11.01 9.02 15.76
N GLY A 46 12.33 9.19 15.82
CA GLY A 46 13.24 8.14 15.39
C GLY A 46 12.95 6.86 16.19
N GLU A 47 13.06 5.70 15.54
CA GLU A 47 13.11 4.39 16.21
C GLU A 47 11.76 3.85 16.73
N GLY A 48 10.93 3.27 15.85
CA GLY A 48 9.77 2.48 16.32
C GLY A 48 9.00 1.64 15.29
N GLY A 49 9.27 1.76 14.00
CA GLY A 49 8.47 1.12 12.96
C GLY A 49 8.75 -0.37 12.78
N LEU A 50 8.05 -1.24 13.53
CA LEU A 50 7.74 -2.65 13.21
C LEU A 50 8.73 -3.32 12.21
N LYS A 51 9.88 -3.74 12.73
CA LYS A 51 10.98 -4.43 12.03
C LYS A 51 10.63 -5.89 11.67
N LEU A 52 9.39 -6.15 11.28
CA LEU A 52 8.90 -7.48 10.90
C LEU A 52 9.05 -7.78 9.41
N GLU A 53 9.33 -6.76 8.60
CA GLU A 53 9.65 -6.95 7.19
C GLU A 53 11.15 -7.17 7.05
N ALA A 54 11.55 -8.25 6.38
CA ALA A 54 12.94 -8.40 5.95
C ALA A 54 13.33 -7.17 5.13
N GLU A 55 14.53 -6.64 5.40
CA GLU A 55 15.11 -5.57 4.60
C GLU A 55 15.12 -6.02 3.14
N LYS A 56 14.46 -5.24 2.29
CA LYS A 56 14.29 -5.55 0.89
C LYS A 56 14.56 -4.27 0.13
N ASP A 57 15.49 -4.35 -0.81
CA ASP A 57 15.82 -3.26 -1.72
C ASP A 57 14.71 -3.10 -2.78
N ASP A 58 13.57 -2.55 -2.34
CA ASP A 58 12.44 -2.20 -3.20
C ASP A 58 12.14 -0.69 -3.19
N GLY A 59 13.02 0.11 -2.59
CA GLY A 59 12.91 1.56 -2.53
C GLY A 59 11.77 2.07 -1.63
N LEU A 60 11.20 1.22 -0.77
CA LEU A 60 10.10 1.57 0.12
C LEU A 60 10.53 1.80 1.58
N ASP A 61 11.83 1.79 1.89
CA ASP A 61 12.34 1.81 3.27
C ASP A 61 11.93 3.07 4.05
N ASN A 62 11.86 4.22 3.36
CA ASN A 62 11.45 5.51 3.94
C ASN A 62 9.93 5.74 3.90
N CYS A 63 9.15 4.73 3.56
CA CYS A 63 7.69 4.82 3.57
C CYS A 63 7.12 4.23 4.86
N ALA A 64 5.96 4.77 5.27
CA ALA A 64 5.20 4.25 6.39
C ALA A 64 4.97 2.73 6.27
N PRO A 65 5.03 1.94 7.36
CA PRO A 65 4.87 0.49 7.33
C PRO A 65 3.61 0.01 6.58
N SER A 66 2.49 0.72 6.74
CA SER A 66 1.23 0.43 6.04
C SER A 66 1.35 0.62 4.52
N VAL A 67 2.08 1.65 4.07
CA VAL A 67 2.34 1.91 2.65
C VAL A 67 3.19 0.77 2.07
N ARG A 68 4.26 0.38 2.78
CA ARG A 68 5.12 -0.74 2.35
C ARG A 68 4.32 -2.02 2.16
N TYR A 69 3.50 -2.38 3.15
CA TYR A 69 2.64 -3.56 3.10
C TYR A 69 1.69 -3.52 1.89
N VAL A 70 0.98 -2.41 1.70
CA VAL A 70 -0.02 -2.30 0.63
C VAL A 70 0.63 -2.39 -0.75
N VAL A 71 1.71 -1.63 -0.99
CA VAL A 71 2.42 -1.65 -2.28
C VAL A 71 2.96 -3.03 -2.59
N ARG A 72 3.62 -3.70 -1.62
CA ARG A 72 4.13 -5.07 -1.80
C ARG A 72 3.00 -6.06 -2.09
N ARG A 73 1.86 -5.93 -1.40
CA ARG A 73 0.70 -6.81 -1.59
C ARG A 73 0.06 -6.63 -2.97
N LEU A 74 0.02 -5.38 -3.47
CA LEU A 74 -0.45 -5.05 -4.82
C LEU A 74 0.47 -5.63 -5.88
N ILE A 75 1.77 -5.36 -5.79
CA ILE A 75 2.76 -5.89 -6.75
C ILE A 75 2.64 -7.40 -6.81
N ARG A 76 2.67 -8.08 -5.66
CA ARG A 76 2.52 -9.55 -5.61
C ARG A 76 1.21 -10.02 -6.24
N GLY A 77 0.09 -9.33 -5.96
CA GLY A 77 -1.22 -9.66 -6.51
C GLY A 77 -1.26 -9.53 -8.03
N VAL A 78 -0.81 -8.39 -8.55
CA VAL A 78 -0.79 -8.08 -9.98
C VAL A 78 0.19 -9.00 -10.72
N SER A 79 1.39 -9.24 -10.19
CA SER A 79 2.36 -10.17 -10.77
C SER A 79 1.86 -11.62 -10.80
N SER A 80 0.96 -12.00 -9.88
CA SER A 80 0.34 -13.33 -9.87
C SER A 80 -0.89 -13.44 -10.78
N SER A 81 -1.41 -12.32 -11.29
CA SER A 81 -2.63 -12.28 -12.08
C SER A 81 -2.35 -12.70 -13.53
N ARG A 82 -2.99 -13.79 -13.96
CA ARG A 82 -2.91 -14.28 -15.34
C ARG A 82 -3.53 -13.32 -16.36
N GLU A 83 -4.46 -12.46 -15.91
CA GLU A 83 -5.09 -11.47 -16.79
C GLU A 83 -4.16 -10.31 -17.15
N VAL A 84 -3.15 -10.05 -16.33
CA VAL A 84 -2.23 -8.89 -16.47
C VAL A 84 -0.83 -9.31 -16.95
N CYS A 85 -0.58 -10.60 -17.14
CA CYS A 85 0.73 -11.13 -17.57
C CYS A 85 1.30 -10.57 -18.89
N TYR A 86 0.59 -9.66 -19.57
CA TYR A 86 1.07 -8.99 -20.78
C TYR A 86 1.56 -7.54 -20.56
N ILE A 87 1.51 -6.99 -19.34
CA ILE A 87 1.75 -5.53 -19.09
C ILE A 87 2.89 -5.25 -18.10
N LEU A 88 3.59 -6.25 -17.58
CA LEU A 88 4.84 -6.11 -16.82
C LEU A 88 5.95 -6.89 -17.52
#